data_AF-A0A974WKA4-F1
#
_entry.id   AF-A0A974WKA4-F1
#
_cell.length_a   1.000
_cell.length_b   1.000
_cell.length_c   1.000
_cell.angle_alpha   90.00
_cell.angle_beta   90.00
_cell.angle_gamma   90.00
#
_symmetry.space_group_name_H-M   'P 1'
#
loop_
_entity.id
_entity.type
_entity.pdbx_description
1 polymer ?
#
loop_
_entity_poly.entity_id
_entity_poly.type
_entity_poly.pdbx_seq_one_letter_code
_entity_poly.pdbx_strand_id
1 'polypeptide(L)'
;MIQKLLIILLFSIVVSATYAQEVTIYTPENNLTDQFVASLCDAARNPPPSDQLAPSKLELLIIQAAGTEFQAEDQAAKSLEWHKKYAEQCYCSQTEKFEKGGILRQVVQSNFREFANIVGPNNRLSLYLEFKDPHDGMTILEYINNKRISIEKAHDDKRFEFQQDEEWRNIMFFYFLFSEFSIN
;
A
#
# COMPACT_ATOMS: atom_id res chain seq x y z
N MET A 1 -14.11 63.89 9.71
CA MET A 1 -12.74 63.79 9.16
C MET A 1 -12.13 62.51 9.70
N ILE A 2 -11.60 61.68 8.80
CA ILE A 2 -10.58 60.65 9.10
C ILE A 2 -11.07 59.32 9.70
N GLN A 3 -11.11 58.34 8.80
CA GLN A 3 -10.54 56.99 8.93
C GLN A 3 -11.23 55.90 9.76
N LYS A 4 -11.49 54.81 9.01
CA LYS A 4 -11.24 53.42 9.37
C LYS A 4 -12.15 52.83 10.43
N LEU A 5 -13.17 52.11 9.98
CA LEU A 5 -13.28 50.68 10.26
C LEU A 5 -14.26 50.04 9.27
N LEU A 6 -13.83 49.98 8.01
CA LEU A 6 -14.43 49.10 7.01
C LEU A 6 -13.97 47.68 7.40
N ILE A 7 -14.70 47.02 8.29
CA ILE A 7 -14.55 45.58 8.53
C ILE A 7 -15.16 44.90 7.31
N ILE A 8 -14.40 44.90 6.21
CA ILE A 8 -14.63 43.99 5.09
C ILE A 8 -14.34 42.61 5.65
N LEU A 9 -15.38 41.79 5.71
CA LEU A 9 -15.28 40.34 5.70
C LEU A 9 -14.41 39.93 4.51
N LEU A 10 -13.10 39.79 4.74
CA LEU A 10 -12.24 38.97 3.90
C LEU A 10 -12.43 37.54 4.39
N PHE A 11 -13.54 36.95 3.93
CA PHE A 11 -13.67 35.51 3.75
C PHE A 11 -12.49 35.06 2.89
N SER A 12 -11.40 34.70 3.56
CA SER A 12 -10.29 33.98 2.93
C SER A 12 -10.80 32.56 2.72
N ILE A 13 -11.56 32.36 1.64
CA ILE A 13 -11.82 31.03 1.12
C ILE A 13 -10.48 30.59 0.54
N VAL A 14 -9.67 29.96 1.40
CA VAL A 14 -8.61 29.08 0.96
C VAL A 14 -9.32 27.89 0.33
N VAL A 15 -9.67 28.03 -0.95
CA VAL A 15 -10.00 26.88 -1.78
C VAL A 15 -8.68 26.14 -1.94
N SER A 16 -8.40 25.23 -1.03
CA SER A 16 -7.44 24.17 -1.27
C SER A 16 -8.04 23.32 -2.39
N ALA A 17 -7.81 23.73 -3.63
CA ALA A 17 -7.99 22.88 -4.79
C ALA A 17 -6.96 21.76 -4.66
N THR A 18 -7.32 20.68 -3.99
CA THR A 18 -6.68 19.39 -4.19
C THR A 18 -6.94 19.02 -5.64
N TYR A 19 -6.01 19.39 -6.52
CA TYR A 19 -5.99 18.87 -7.88
C TYR A 19 -5.92 17.35 -7.76
N ALA A 20 -7.04 16.68 -8.02
CA ALA A 20 -7.05 15.26 -8.30
C ALA A 20 -6.27 15.11 -9.60
N GLN A 21 -4.97 14.84 -9.48
CA GLN A 21 -4.10 14.63 -10.62
C GLN A 21 -4.55 13.33 -11.26
N GLU A 22 -5.12 13.40 -12.47
CA GLU A 22 -5.50 12.19 -13.21
C GLU A 22 -4.23 11.38 -13.48
N VAL A 23 -4.20 10.16 -12.94
CA VAL A 23 -3.09 9.22 -13.13
C VAL A 23 -3.37 8.40 -14.38
N THR A 24 -2.52 8.52 -15.40
CA THR A 24 -2.59 7.67 -16.59
C THR A 24 -2.16 6.25 -16.22
N ILE A 25 -3.02 5.26 -16.46
CA ILE A 25 -2.76 3.88 -16.00
C ILE A 25 -1.89 3.11 -16.99
N TYR A 26 -2.10 3.26 -18.30
CA TYR A 26 -1.46 2.44 -19.33
C TYR A 26 -0.68 3.25 -20.39
N THR A 27 0.41 2.70 -20.91
CA THR A 27 1.14 3.22 -22.09
C THR A 27 0.58 2.63 -23.40
N PRO A 28 0.96 3.17 -24.58
CA PRO A 28 0.57 2.60 -25.88
C PRO A 28 0.94 1.11 -26.06
N GLU A 29 1.91 0.60 -25.29
CA GLU A 29 2.29 -0.83 -25.30
C GLU A 29 1.45 -1.73 -24.38
N ASN A 30 0.35 -1.23 -23.78
CA ASN A 30 -0.49 -1.93 -22.79
C ASN A 30 0.22 -2.29 -21.46
N ASN A 31 1.33 -1.62 -21.13
CA ASN A 31 1.99 -1.75 -19.83
C ASN A 31 1.52 -0.65 -18.88
N LEU A 32 1.69 -0.85 -17.57
CA LEU A 32 1.47 0.20 -16.59
C LEU A 32 2.43 1.37 -16.87
N THR A 33 1.94 2.60 -16.74
CA THR A 33 2.82 3.78 -16.83
C THR A 33 3.72 3.89 -15.60
N ASP A 34 4.91 4.46 -15.79
CA ASP A 34 5.81 4.80 -14.69
C ASP A 34 5.14 5.74 -13.66
N GLN A 35 4.28 6.65 -14.12
CA GLN A 35 3.54 7.57 -13.26
C GLN A 35 2.54 6.83 -12.35
N PHE A 36 1.84 5.83 -12.89
CA PHE A 36 0.93 5.01 -12.11
C PHE A 36 1.69 4.16 -11.08
N VAL A 37 2.78 3.50 -11.49
CA VAL A 37 3.63 2.72 -10.57
C VAL A 37 4.17 3.62 -9.45
N ALA A 38 4.67 4.81 -9.78
CA ALA A 38 5.13 5.78 -8.78
C ALA A 38 4.03 6.19 -7.80
N SER A 39 2.80 6.42 -8.30
CA SER A 39 1.64 6.78 -7.47
C SER A 39 1.22 5.63 -6.54
N LEU A 40 1.29 4.40 -7.03
CA LEU A 40 0.99 3.19 -6.27
C LEU A 40 2.02 3.01 -5.13
N CYS A 41 3.30 3.13 -5.46
CA CYS A 41 4.40 3.04 -4.49
C CYS A 41 4.30 4.12 -3.42
N ASP A 42 4.00 5.36 -3.80
CA ASP A 42 3.77 6.46 -2.86
C ASP A 42 2.59 6.14 -1.91
N ALA A 43 1.46 5.67 -2.46
CA ALA A 43 0.30 5.33 -1.68
C ALA A 43 0.54 4.18 -0.68
N ALA A 44 1.37 3.19 -1.04
CA ALA A 44 1.74 2.11 -0.11
C ALA A 44 2.73 2.53 0.98
N ARG A 45 3.56 3.54 0.71
CA ARG A 45 4.58 4.06 1.65
C ARG A 45 4.02 5.08 2.63
N ASN A 46 2.97 5.78 2.22
CA ASN A 46 2.38 6.89 2.95
C ASN A 46 0.91 6.60 3.26
N PRO A 47 0.62 5.69 4.22
CA PRO A 47 -0.75 5.38 4.60
C PRO A 47 -1.45 6.60 5.21
N PRO A 48 -2.77 6.74 4.98
CA PRO A 48 -3.56 7.76 5.67
C PRO A 48 -3.66 7.48 7.18
N PRO A 49 -4.09 8.45 7.99
CA PRO A 49 -4.42 8.22 9.40
C PRO A 49 -5.54 7.20 9.57
N SER A 50 -5.47 6.41 10.65
CA SER A 50 -6.28 5.21 10.95
C SER A 50 -7.81 5.41 11.05
N ASP A 51 -8.25 6.66 11.01
CA ASP A 51 -9.56 7.12 11.44
C ASP A 51 -10.46 7.50 10.24
N GLN A 52 -10.02 7.19 9.02
CA GLN A 52 -10.78 7.42 7.80
C GLN A 52 -11.67 6.22 7.42
N LEU A 53 -12.96 6.49 7.23
CA LEU A 53 -13.96 5.51 6.73
C LEU A 53 -13.91 5.31 5.21
N ALA A 54 -13.16 6.14 4.48
CA ALA A 54 -13.07 6.10 3.03
C ALA A 54 -12.00 5.10 2.55
N PRO A 55 -12.11 4.58 1.31
CA PRO A 55 -11.06 3.77 0.70
C PRO A 55 -9.71 4.48 0.73
N SER A 56 -8.64 3.72 0.99
CA SER A 56 -7.28 4.29 0.95
C SER A 56 -6.90 4.70 -0.47
N LYS A 57 -5.92 5.62 -0.63
CA LYS A 57 -5.37 5.98 -1.95
C LYS A 57 -4.86 4.75 -2.71
N LEU A 58 -4.25 3.80 -2.00
CA LEU A 58 -3.75 2.55 -2.59
C LEU A 58 -4.90 1.72 -3.16
N GLU A 59 -6.00 1.61 -2.41
CA GLU A 59 -7.20 0.89 -2.83
C GLU A 59 -7.85 1.53 -4.06
N LEU A 60 -7.99 2.85 -4.07
CA LEU A 60 -8.55 3.59 -5.20
C LEU A 60 -7.74 3.38 -6.49
N LEU A 61 -6.41 3.41 -6.41
CA LEU A 61 -5.54 3.20 -7.57
C LEU A 61 -5.67 1.78 -8.13
N ILE A 62 -5.77 0.77 -7.27
CA ILE A 62 -5.94 -0.62 -7.69
C ILE A 62 -7.32 -0.83 -8.34
N ILE A 63 -8.38 -0.31 -7.72
CA ILE A 63 -9.75 -0.36 -8.27
C ILE A 63 -9.81 0.33 -9.64
N GLN A 64 -9.20 1.52 -9.76
CA GLN A 64 -9.14 2.26 -11.01
C GLN A 64 -8.41 1.46 -12.10
N ALA A 65 -7.30 0.81 -11.76
CA ALA A 65 -6.52 0.03 -12.71
C ALA A 65 -7.21 -1.29 -13.11
N ALA A 66 -8.01 -1.86 -12.21
CA ALA A 66 -8.90 -2.98 -12.52
C ALA A 66 -10.06 -2.60 -13.47
N GLY A 67 -10.26 -1.31 -13.77
CA GLY A 67 -11.21 -0.84 -14.77
C GLY A 67 -12.67 -1.02 -14.36
N THR A 68 -12.95 -1.07 -13.06
CA THR A 68 -14.28 -1.40 -12.55
C THR A 68 -15.08 -0.14 -12.26
N GLU A 69 -16.30 -0.05 -12.81
CA GLU A 69 -17.34 0.70 -12.12
C GLU A 69 -17.53 0.05 -10.74
N PHE A 70 -17.50 0.83 -9.66
CA PHE A 70 -17.46 0.32 -8.30
C PHE A 70 -18.72 -0.50 -7.99
N GLN A 71 -18.62 -1.82 -8.10
CA GLN A 71 -19.62 -2.81 -7.67
C GLN A 71 -18.94 -3.71 -6.63
N ALA A 72 -19.39 -3.65 -5.38
CA ALA A 72 -18.68 -4.26 -4.25
C ALA A 72 -18.49 -5.77 -4.43
N GLU A 73 -19.47 -6.47 -5.01
CA GLU A 73 -19.40 -7.93 -5.25
C GLU A 73 -18.32 -8.36 -6.24
N ASP A 74 -17.97 -7.54 -7.23
CA ASP A 74 -17.05 -7.91 -8.31
C ASP A 74 -15.58 -7.55 -8.01
N GLN A 75 -15.35 -6.69 -7.03
CA GLN A 75 -14.04 -6.06 -6.78
C GLN A 75 -12.97 -7.09 -6.45
N ALA A 76 -13.28 -8.07 -5.61
CA ALA A 76 -12.34 -9.10 -5.20
C ALA A 76 -11.79 -9.89 -6.40
N ALA A 77 -12.65 -10.29 -7.34
CA ALA A 77 -12.25 -11.07 -8.50
C ALA A 77 -11.46 -10.21 -9.51
N LYS A 78 -11.95 -9.00 -9.81
CA LYS A 78 -11.31 -8.11 -10.79
C LYS A 78 -9.96 -7.58 -10.31
N SER A 79 -9.83 -7.27 -9.01
CA SER A 79 -8.54 -6.92 -8.39
C SER A 79 -7.55 -8.07 -8.41
N LEU A 80 -8.00 -9.31 -8.19
CA LEU A 80 -7.15 -10.50 -8.31
C LEU A 80 -6.60 -10.66 -9.73
N GLU A 81 -7.46 -10.54 -10.74
CA GLU A 81 -7.08 -10.67 -12.14
C GLU A 81 -6.11 -9.55 -12.55
N TRP A 82 -6.37 -8.32 -12.12
CA TRP A 82 -5.43 -7.20 -12.29
C TRP A 82 -4.08 -7.52 -11.64
N HIS A 83 -4.07 -7.96 -10.38
CA HIS A 83 -2.84 -8.27 -9.68
C HIS A 83 -2.07 -9.39 -10.39
N LYS A 84 -2.73 -10.48 -10.78
CA LYS A 84 -2.11 -11.57 -11.56
C LYS A 84 -1.49 -11.10 -12.86
N LYS A 85 -2.11 -10.11 -13.53
CA LYS A 85 -1.64 -9.60 -14.81
C LYS A 85 -0.50 -8.58 -14.69
N TYR A 86 -0.51 -7.76 -13.63
CA TYR A 86 0.35 -6.58 -13.56
C TYR A 86 1.25 -6.52 -12.31
N ALA A 87 1.21 -7.49 -11.39
CA ALA A 87 2.06 -7.50 -10.19
C ALA A 87 3.55 -7.34 -10.50
N GLU A 88 4.03 -7.99 -11.57
CA GLU A 88 5.41 -7.88 -12.07
C GLU A 88 5.80 -6.45 -12.46
N GLN A 89 4.84 -5.66 -12.90
CA GLN A 89 5.03 -4.28 -13.34
C GLN A 89 4.96 -3.30 -12.16
N CYS A 90 4.39 -3.71 -11.03
CA CYS A 90 4.23 -2.90 -9.81
C CYS A 90 5.51 -2.88 -8.95
N TYR A 91 6.66 -2.61 -9.58
CA TYR A 91 7.95 -2.58 -8.90
C TYR A 91 8.34 -1.18 -8.42
N CYS A 92 8.57 -1.04 -7.12
CA CYS A 92 8.92 0.23 -6.51
C CYS A 92 10.44 0.40 -6.38
N SER A 93 10.94 1.54 -6.85
CA SER A 93 12.35 1.93 -6.72
C SER A 93 12.75 2.16 -5.26
N GLN A 94 14.02 1.95 -4.93
CA GLN A 94 14.56 2.19 -3.60
C GLN A 94 14.48 3.68 -3.21
N THR A 95 14.24 3.95 -1.93
CA THR A 95 14.34 5.28 -1.31
C THR A 95 15.22 5.20 -0.05
N GLU A 96 15.40 6.31 0.65
CA GLU A 96 16.12 6.34 1.93
C GLU A 96 15.45 5.45 3.00
N LYS A 97 14.11 5.40 3.02
CA LYS A 97 13.34 4.67 4.04
C LYS A 97 12.89 3.28 3.61
N PHE A 98 12.87 3.01 2.31
CA PHE A 98 12.28 1.81 1.75
C PHE A 98 13.23 1.13 0.77
N GLU A 99 13.46 -0.16 0.99
CA GLU A 99 14.14 -1.02 0.04
C GLU A 99 13.30 -1.17 -1.24
N LYS A 100 13.99 -1.37 -2.37
CA LYS A 100 13.32 -1.71 -3.63
C LYS A 100 12.51 -3.00 -3.48
N GLY A 101 11.38 -3.09 -4.18
CA GLY A 101 10.50 -4.26 -4.06
C GLY A 101 9.13 -4.02 -4.68
N GLY A 102 8.39 -5.11 -4.93
CA GLY A 102 6.99 -5.03 -5.30
C GLY A 102 6.12 -4.31 -4.26
N ILE A 103 4.91 -3.93 -4.68
CA ILE A 103 3.99 -3.11 -3.86
C ILE A 103 3.70 -3.69 -2.47
N LEU A 104 3.54 -5.02 -2.35
CA LEU A 104 3.26 -5.68 -1.07
C LEU A 104 4.42 -5.54 -0.08
N ARG A 105 5.66 -5.48 -0.56
CA ARG A 105 6.81 -5.22 0.31
C ARG A 105 6.81 -3.80 0.84
N GLN A 106 6.36 -2.85 0.04
CA GLN A 106 6.24 -1.46 0.48
C GLN A 106 5.19 -1.34 1.60
N VAL A 107 4.06 -2.04 1.48
CA VAL A 107 3.02 -2.14 2.52
C VAL A 107 3.57 -2.72 3.83
N VAL A 108 4.37 -3.80 3.73
CA VAL A 108 5.00 -4.43 4.90
C VAL A 108 6.00 -3.48 5.55
N GLN A 109 6.90 -2.87 4.76
CA GLN A 109 7.93 -1.96 5.24
C GLN A 109 7.35 -0.68 5.85
N SER A 110 6.21 -0.19 5.35
CA SER A 110 5.53 0.99 5.89
C SER A 110 4.62 0.67 7.07
N ASN A 111 4.50 -0.61 7.47
CA ASN A 111 3.58 -1.07 8.49
C ASN A 111 2.13 -0.62 8.22
N PHE A 112 1.69 -0.68 6.95
CA PHE A 112 0.36 -0.24 6.55
C PHE A 112 -0.71 -1.26 6.96
N ARG A 113 -1.07 -1.27 8.24
CA ARG A 113 -1.97 -2.27 8.84
C ARG A 113 -3.41 -2.21 8.34
N GLU A 114 -3.89 -1.04 7.90
CA GLU A 114 -5.24 -0.95 7.31
C GLU A 114 -5.37 -1.77 6.03
N PHE A 115 -4.25 -2.12 5.38
CA PHE A 115 -4.25 -3.02 4.26
C PHE A 115 -4.91 -4.37 4.58
N ALA A 116 -4.88 -4.82 5.84
CA ALA A 116 -5.62 -6.00 6.28
C ALA A 116 -7.15 -5.86 6.13
N ASN A 117 -7.70 -4.65 6.23
CA ASN A 117 -9.12 -4.41 5.97
C ASN A 117 -9.44 -4.46 4.47
N ILE A 118 -8.44 -4.15 3.63
CA ILE A 118 -8.55 -4.14 2.18
C ILE A 118 -8.50 -5.58 1.64
N VAL A 119 -7.61 -6.42 2.18
CA VAL A 119 -7.39 -7.81 1.75
C VAL A 119 -8.03 -8.87 2.68
N GLY A 120 -8.83 -8.41 3.65
CA GLY A 120 -9.42 -9.23 4.71
C GLY A 120 -10.59 -10.12 4.27
N PRO A 121 -11.35 -10.70 5.22
CA PRO A 121 -12.49 -11.60 4.93
C PRO A 121 -13.61 -10.96 4.09
N ASN A 122 -13.76 -9.64 4.15
CA ASN A 122 -14.70 -8.86 3.34
C ASN A 122 -14.12 -8.49 1.96
N ASN A 123 -12.87 -8.88 1.69
CA ASN A 123 -12.04 -8.78 0.50
C ASN A 123 -12.50 -7.74 -0.53
N ARG A 124 -12.02 -6.50 -0.37
CA ARG A 124 -12.15 -5.48 -1.43
C ARG A 124 -11.08 -5.65 -2.48
N LEU A 125 -9.87 -6.06 -2.09
CA LEU A 125 -8.79 -6.43 -3.00
C LEU A 125 -8.25 -7.82 -2.68
N SER A 126 -8.33 -8.72 -3.65
CA SER A 126 -7.70 -10.04 -3.52
C SER A 126 -6.25 -9.99 -3.97
N LEU A 127 -5.38 -10.67 -3.23
CA LEU A 127 -3.97 -10.79 -3.58
C LEU A 127 -3.59 -12.19 -4.01
N TYR A 128 -2.51 -12.27 -4.79
CA TYR A 128 -1.88 -13.53 -5.15
C TYR A 128 -0.53 -13.64 -4.43
N LEU A 129 -0.54 -14.24 -3.24
CA LEU A 129 0.61 -14.26 -2.33
C LEU A 129 1.74 -15.19 -2.78
N GLU A 130 1.44 -16.12 -3.68
CA GLU A 130 2.41 -17.04 -4.31
C GLU A 130 3.31 -16.32 -5.34
N PHE A 131 2.98 -15.07 -5.68
CA PHE A 131 3.75 -14.30 -6.63
C PHE A 131 5.16 -14.01 -6.09
N LYS A 132 6.17 -14.36 -6.88
CA LYS A 132 7.58 -14.16 -6.54
C LYS A 132 8.07 -12.83 -7.08
N ASP A 133 8.69 -12.03 -6.22
CA ASP A 133 9.34 -10.80 -6.67
C ASP A 133 10.45 -11.16 -7.69
N PRO A 134 10.43 -10.57 -8.89
CA PRO A 134 11.36 -10.97 -9.96
C PRO A 134 12.83 -10.66 -9.63
N HIS A 135 13.11 -9.84 -8.62
CA HIS A 135 14.47 -9.43 -8.29
C HIS A 135 15.21 -10.38 -7.36
N ASP A 136 14.51 -11.09 -6.49
CA ASP A 136 15.12 -12.05 -5.56
C ASP A 136 14.41 -13.41 -5.50
N GLY A 137 13.33 -13.59 -6.27
CA GLY A 137 12.62 -14.85 -6.39
C GLY A 137 11.83 -15.24 -5.14
N MET A 138 11.65 -14.33 -4.18
CA MET A 138 10.90 -14.60 -2.95
C MET A 138 9.45 -14.16 -3.06
N THR A 139 8.56 -15.01 -2.57
CA THR A 139 7.18 -14.65 -2.22
C THR A 139 7.16 -13.61 -1.10
N ILE A 140 6.02 -12.96 -0.90
CA ILE A 140 5.88 -12.00 0.21
C ILE A 140 6.04 -12.67 1.58
N LEU A 141 5.59 -13.92 1.73
CA LEU A 141 5.72 -14.67 2.98
C LEU A 141 7.18 -15.05 3.28
N GLU A 142 7.93 -15.49 2.26
CA GLU A 142 9.37 -15.75 2.38
C GLU A 142 10.14 -14.48 2.75
N TYR A 143 9.81 -13.34 2.12
CA TYR A 143 10.39 -12.04 2.45
C TYR A 143 10.14 -11.64 3.92
N ILE A 144 8.90 -11.74 4.39
CA ILE A 144 8.52 -11.44 5.79
C ILE A 144 9.27 -12.36 6.75
N ASN A 145 9.32 -13.66 6.46
CA ASN A 145 10.03 -14.64 7.27
C ASN A 145 11.54 -14.33 7.34
N ASN A 146 12.14 -13.90 6.23
CA ASN A 146 13.54 -13.48 6.21
C ASN A 146 13.77 -12.21 7.04
N LYS A 147 12.89 -11.21 6.97
CA LYS A 147 12.96 -10.02 7.85
C LYS A 147 12.82 -10.41 9.32
N ARG A 148 11.87 -11.29 9.66
CA ARG A 148 11.71 -11.82 11.03
C ARG A 148 13.02 -12.43 11.55
N ILE A 149 13.60 -13.37 10.79
CA ILE A 149 14.85 -14.04 11.17
C ILE A 149 16.01 -13.04 11.31
N SER A 150 16.08 -12.03 10.43
CA SER A 150 17.12 -11.00 10.51
C SER A 150 17.01 -10.17 11.79
N ILE A 151 15.80 -9.80 12.19
CA ILE A 151 15.57 -9.03 13.42
C ILE A 151 15.88 -9.89 14.64
N GLU A 152 15.40 -11.15 14.68
CA GLU A 152 15.67 -12.09 15.77
C GLU A 152 17.19 -12.26 16.00
N LYS A 153 17.95 -12.44 14.91
CA LYS A 153 19.42 -12.53 14.97
C LYS A 153 20.11 -11.25 15.45
N ALA A 154 19.56 -10.07 15.13
CA ALA A 154 20.12 -8.80 15.60
C ALA A 154 20.02 -8.65 17.13
N HIS A 155 19.15 -9.44 17.77
CA HIS A 155 18.98 -9.55 19.22
C HIS A 155 19.57 -10.84 19.80
N ASP A 156 20.55 -11.46 19.11
CA ASP A 156 21.18 -12.75 19.50
C ASP A 156 20.16 -13.87 19.76
N ASP A 157 19.04 -13.89 19.04
CA ASP A 157 17.92 -14.82 19.22
C ASP A 157 17.30 -14.80 20.65
N LYS A 158 17.54 -13.73 21.42
CA LYS A 158 16.97 -13.58 22.77
C LYS A 158 15.52 -13.13 22.69
N ARG A 159 14.62 -14.09 22.90
CA ARG A 159 13.17 -13.92 22.80
C ARG A 159 12.60 -12.68 23.49
N PHE A 160 13.01 -12.42 24.73
CA PHE A 160 12.49 -11.27 25.47
C PHE A 160 12.92 -9.93 24.88
N GLU A 161 14.03 -9.89 24.15
CA GLU A 161 14.56 -8.67 23.55
C GLU A 161 13.84 -8.40 22.21
N PHE A 162 13.85 -9.36 21.28
CA PHE A 162 13.22 -9.13 19.97
C PHE A 162 11.69 -8.99 20.03
N GLN A 163 11.00 -9.56 21.02
CA GLN A 163 9.55 -9.36 21.15
C GLN A 163 9.18 -7.91 21.57
N GLN A 164 10.13 -7.19 22.16
CA GLN A 164 9.99 -5.76 22.48
C GLN A 164 10.42 -4.85 21.33
N ASP A 165 10.99 -5.42 20.25
CA ASP A 165 11.32 -4.70 19.05
C ASP A 165 10.06 -4.32 18.25
N GLU A 166 9.96 -3.05 17.86
CA GLU A 166 8.81 -2.54 17.12
C GLU A 166 8.75 -3.11 15.70
N GLU A 167 9.88 -3.24 15.03
CA GLU A 167 9.98 -3.79 13.68
C GLU A 167 9.57 -5.27 13.70
N TRP A 168 10.01 -6.03 14.70
CA TRP A 168 9.58 -7.43 14.87
C TRP A 168 8.06 -7.53 15.03
N ARG A 169 7.46 -6.72 15.91
CA ARG A 169 5.99 -6.71 16.09
C ARG A 169 5.24 -6.34 14.82
N ASN A 170 5.78 -5.40 14.04
CA ASN A 170 5.19 -4.98 12.77
C ASN A 170 5.27 -6.11 11.73
N ILE A 171 6.42 -6.76 11.57
CA ILE A 171 6.60 -7.91 10.68
C ILE A 171 5.68 -9.07 11.09
N MET A 172 5.53 -9.34 12.38
CA MET A 172 4.68 -10.43 12.86
C MET A 172 3.20 -10.23 12.57
N PHE A 173 2.70 -8.99 12.56
CA PHE A 173 1.32 -8.72 12.13
C PHE A 173 1.07 -9.25 10.71
N PHE A 174 1.96 -8.92 9.76
CA PHE A 174 1.83 -9.38 8.37
C PHE A 174 2.12 -10.87 8.22
N TYR A 175 3.03 -11.42 9.03
CA TYR A 175 3.28 -12.87 9.06
C TYR A 175 2.00 -13.64 9.37
N PHE A 176 1.30 -13.25 10.44
CA PHE A 176 0.04 -13.89 10.80
C PHE A 176 -1.04 -13.66 9.75
N LEU A 177 -1.23 -12.40 9.33
CA LEU A 177 -2.21 -12.03 8.30
C LEU A 177 -2.06 -12.90 7.05
N PHE A 178 -0.86 -12.98 6.46
CA PHE A 178 -0.66 -13.75 5.23
C PHE A 178 -0.60 -15.26 5.45
N SER A 179 -0.21 -15.73 6.65
CA SER A 179 -0.28 -17.16 6.96
C SER A 179 -1.71 -17.70 6.92
N GLU A 180 -2.69 -16.91 7.36
CA GLU A 180 -4.11 -17.28 7.29
C GLU A 180 -4.61 -17.43 5.84
N PHE A 181 -4.10 -16.59 4.94
CA PHE A 181 -4.42 -16.67 3.51
C PHE A 181 -3.67 -17.77 2.75
N SER A 182 -2.54 -18.25 3.25
CA SER A 182 -1.75 -19.32 2.62
C SER A 182 -2.29 -20.73 2.87
N ILE A 183 -3.24 -20.89 3.78
CA ILE A 183 -3.78 -22.19 4.22
C ILE A 183 -5.09 -22.57 3.48
N ASN A 184 -5.66 -21.64 2.70
CA ASN A 184 -6.87 -21.86 1.90
C ASN A 184 -6.57 -21.90 0.40
#